data_AF-M1EL73-F1
#
_entry.id   AF-M1EL73-F1
#
_cell.length_a   1.000
_cell.length_b   1.000
_cell.length_c   1.000
_cell.angle_alpha   90.00
_cell.angle_beta   90.00
_cell.angle_gamma   90.00
#
_symmetry.space_group_name_H-M   'P 1'
#
loop_
_entity.id
_entity.type
_entity.pdbx_description
1 polymer ?
#
loop_
_entity_poly.entity_id
_entity_poly.type
_entity_poly.pdbx_seq_one_letter_code
_entity_poly.pdbx_strand_id
1 'polypeptide(L)'
;PSGLPPTFLHFTHHSYAQMVRVLRRTAARCAHIAKTYSIGRSFNGKELLVIEFSARPGQHELMEPEVKLIGNIHGNEVAGREMLIYLAQYLCT
;
A
#
# COMPACT_ATOMS: atom_id res chain seq x y z
N PRO A 1 26.11 9.27 -15.91
CA PRO A 1 24.90 8.51 -16.29
C PRO A 1 24.40 7.69 -15.08
N SER A 2 23.56 8.29 -14.25
CA SER A 2 23.03 7.67 -13.03
C SER A 2 21.93 6.67 -13.38
N GLY A 3 22.27 5.38 -13.38
CA GLY A 3 21.40 4.26 -13.77
C GLY A 3 20.38 3.80 -12.72
N LEU A 4 19.78 4.72 -11.96
CA LEU A 4 18.60 4.37 -11.17
C LEU A 4 17.35 4.59 -12.04
N PRO A 5 16.48 3.57 -12.22
CA PRO A 5 15.19 3.81 -12.87
C PRO A 5 14.47 4.88 -12.05
N PRO A 6 13.90 5.91 -12.69
CA PRO A 6 13.28 6.98 -11.94
C PRO A 6 12.11 6.38 -11.18
N THR A 7 12.21 6.38 -9.85
CA THR A 7 11.10 6.16 -8.96
C THR A 7 10.20 7.38 -9.08
N PHE A 8 9.41 7.44 -10.16
CA PHE A 8 8.47 8.52 -10.42
C PHE A 8 7.29 8.41 -9.42
N LEU A 9 7.58 8.67 -8.14
CA LEU A 9 6.57 8.99 -7.14
C LEU A 9 5.95 10.32 -7.55
N HIS A 10 4.73 10.26 -8.08
CA HIS A 10 3.97 11.44 -8.44
C HIS A 10 3.11 11.87 -7.25
N PHE A 11 3.48 12.98 -6.61
CA PHE A 11 2.81 13.48 -5.43
C PHE A 11 1.48 14.15 -5.81
N THR A 12 0.37 13.48 -5.54
CA THR A 12 -1.00 13.95 -5.81
C THR A 12 -1.99 13.33 -4.82
N HIS A 13 -3.18 13.90 -4.71
CA HIS A 13 -4.25 13.27 -3.93
C HIS A 13 -4.90 12.14 -4.73
N HIS A 14 -5.08 10.99 -4.11
CA HIS A 14 -5.71 9.84 -4.73
C HIS A 14 -7.16 9.70 -4.26
N SER A 15 -8.12 9.68 -5.19
CA SER A 15 -9.46 9.16 -4.90
C SER A 15 -9.42 7.68 -4.48
N TYR A 16 -10.52 7.15 -3.94
CA TYR A 16 -10.59 5.72 -3.56
C TYR A 16 -10.22 4.78 -4.72
N ALA A 17 -10.80 5.01 -5.91
CA ALA A 17 -10.52 4.17 -7.08
C ALA A 17 -9.06 4.27 -7.54
N GLN A 18 -8.45 5.46 -7.42
CA GLN A 18 -7.03 5.65 -7.74
C GLN A 18 -6.13 4.95 -6.71
N MET A 19 -6.40 5.10 -5.41
CA MET A 19 -5.66 4.42 -4.34
C MET A 19 -5.70 2.89 -4.54
N VAL A 20 -6.88 2.30 -4.72
CA VAL A 20 -7.02 0.85 -4.97
C VAL A 20 -6.19 0.42 -6.18
N ARG A 21 -6.25 1.19 -7.27
CA ARG A 21 -5.50 0.91 -8.49
C ARG A 21 -3.99 0.99 -8.27
N VAL A 22 -3.51 1.99 -7.54
CA VAL A 22 -2.08 2.14 -7.23
C VAL A 22 -1.61 0.98 -6.36
N LEU A 23 -2.30 0.68 -5.25
CA LEU A 23 -1.89 -0.40 -4.34
C LEU A 23 -1.89 -1.78 -5.03
N ARG A 24 -2.93 -2.09 -5.83
CA ARG A 24 -2.95 -3.35 -6.60
C ARG A 24 -1.86 -3.42 -7.65
N ARG A 25 -1.55 -2.32 -8.34
CA ARG A 25 -0.43 -2.26 -9.31
C ARG A 25 0.92 -2.44 -8.61
N THR A 26 1.12 -1.81 -7.45
CA THR A 26 2.32 -1.98 -6.63
C THR A 26 2.50 -3.44 -6.23
N ALA A 27 1.47 -4.07 -5.68
CA ALA A 27 1.54 -5.49 -5.32
C ALA A 27 1.76 -6.40 -6.54
N ALA A 28 1.13 -6.12 -7.68
CA ALA A 28 1.37 -6.90 -8.90
C ALA A 28 2.81 -6.77 -9.42
N ARG A 29 3.41 -5.58 -9.32
CA ARG A 29 4.81 -5.34 -9.72
C ARG A 29 5.80 -6.06 -8.81
N CYS A 30 5.53 -6.10 -7.52
CA CYS A 30 6.38 -6.73 -6.51
C CYS A 30 5.73 -7.97 -5.89
N ALA A 31 5.10 -8.82 -6.71
CA ALA A 31 4.31 -9.96 -6.23
C ALA A 31 5.10 -10.98 -5.38
N HIS A 32 6.43 -10.96 -5.47
CA HIS A 32 7.31 -11.79 -4.65
C HIS A 32 7.43 -11.30 -3.19
N ILE A 33 7.16 -10.03 -2.92
CA ILE A 33 7.26 -9.43 -1.58
C ILE A 33 6.00 -8.70 -1.13
N ALA A 34 4.97 -8.59 -1.97
CA ALA A 34 3.79 -7.78 -1.67
C ALA A 34 2.47 -8.48 -2.05
N LYS A 35 1.45 -8.28 -1.21
CA LYS A 35 0.10 -8.80 -1.44
C LYS A 35 -0.93 -7.80 -0.96
N THR A 36 -1.98 -7.57 -1.75
CA THR A 36 -3.15 -6.82 -1.29
C THR A 36 -4.26 -7.75 -0.82
N TYR A 37 -4.93 -7.40 0.26
CA TYR A 37 -6.16 -8.05 0.72
C TYR A 37 -7.11 -7.03 1.36
N SER A 38 -8.38 -7.41 1.53
CA SER A 38 -9.35 -6.59 2.22
C SER A 38 -9.64 -7.16 3.61
N ILE A 39 -9.77 -6.28 4.60
CA ILE A 39 -10.19 -6.64 5.97
C ILE A 39 -11.69 -6.42 6.21
N GLY A 40 -12.45 -6.08 5.15
CA GLY A 40 -13.88 -5.80 5.24
C GLY A 40 -14.31 -4.66 4.34
N ARG A 41 -15.54 -4.19 4.53
CA ARG A 41 -16.13 -3.10 3.74
C ARG A 41 -16.55 -1.96 4.66
N SER A 42 -16.41 -0.73 4.18
CA SER A 42 -17.02 0.44 4.83
C SER A 42 -18.54 0.41 4.71
N PHE A 43 -19.22 1.32 5.40
CA PHE A 43 -20.66 1.51 5.30
C PHE A 43 -21.15 1.65 3.85
N ASN A 44 -20.39 2.36 3.01
CA ASN A 44 -20.70 2.57 1.59
C ASN A 44 -20.15 1.44 0.68
N GLY A 45 -19.85 0.26 1.22
CA GLY A 45 -19.44 -0.92 0.46
C GLY A 45 -18.01 -0.90 -0.10
N LYS A 46 -17.20 0.11 0.22
CA LYS A 46 -15.81 0.23 -0.22
C LYS A 46 -14.92 -0.72 0.57
N GLU A 47 -14.09 -1.51 -0.11
CA GLU A 47 -13.09 -2.37 0.55
C GLU A 47 -12.14 -1.53 1.42
N LEU A 48 -11.95 -1.98 2.67
CA LEU A 48 -10.87 -1.54 3.53
C LEU A 48 -9.62 -2.31 3.11
N LEU A 49 -8.83 -1.70 2.23
CA LEU A 49 -7.73 -2.36 1.53
C LEU A 49 -6.43 -2.25 2.34
N VAL A 50 -5.72 -3.37 2.46
CA VAL A 50 -4.38 -3.48 3.02
C VAL A 50 -3.42 -3.90 1.91
N ILE A 51 -2.19 -3.40 1.96
CA ILE A 51 -1.05 -3.97 1.25
C ILE A 51 -0.04 -4.45 2.30
N GLU A 52 0.32 -5.72 2.21
CA GLU A 52 1.32 -6.38 3.03
C GLU A 52 2.66 -6.40 2.29
N PHE A 53 3.76 -6.26 3.04
CA PHE A 53 5.11 -6.48 2.56
C PHE A 53 5.84 -7.47 3.47
N SER A 54 6.38 -8.55 2.92
CA SER A 54 7.15 -9.59 3.63
C SER A 54 7.95 -10.43 2.62
N ALA A 55 8.94 -11.21 3.07
CA ALA A 55 9.60 -12.22 2.25
C ALA A 55 8.65 -13.36 1.84
N ARG A 56 7.61 -13.64 2.63
CA ARG A 56 6.56 -14.65 2.33
C ARG A 56 5.15 -14.08 2.52
N PRO A 57 4.66 -13.22 1.60
CA PRO A 57 3.39 -12.52 1.77
C PRO A 57 2.20 -13.47 2.00
N GLY A 58 1.41 -13.19 3.03
CA GLY A 58 0.27 -13.96 3.48
C GLY A 58 0.62 -15.14 4.40
N GLN A 59 1.87 -15.23 4.88
CA GLN A 59 2.30 -16.25 5.83
C GLN A 59 3.00 -15.57 7.02
N HIS A 60 2.53 -15.90 8.22
CA HIS A 60 3.24 -15.55 9.45
C HIS A 60 4.47 -16.44 9.61
N GLU A 61 5.61 -15.86 9.99
CA GLU A 61 6.85 -16.59 10.28
C GLU A 61 7.20 -16.45 11.76
N LEU A 62 7.52 -17.58 12.40
CA LEU A 62 7.95 -17.58 13.80
C LEU A 62 9.20 -16.68 13.96
N MET A 63 9.20 -15.82 14.97
CA MET A 63 10.24 -14.81 15.26
C MET A 63 10.28 -13.63 14.28
N GLU A 64 9.37 -13.52 13.31
CA GLU A 64 9.20 -12.32 12.50
C GLU A 64 8.10 -11.43 13.10
N PRO A 65 8.44 -10.22 13.61
CA PRO A 65 7.45 -9.33 14.18
C PRO A 65 6.58 -8.69 13.09
N GLU A 66 5.27 -8.61 13.35
CA GLU A 66 4.34 -7.93 12.47
C GLU A 66 4.09 -6.48 12.91
N VAL A 67 4.22 -5.54 11.98
CA VAL A 67 3.93 -4.12 12.18
C VAL A 67 2.87 -3.64 11.21
N LYS A 68 2.05 -2.67 11.65
CA LYS A 68 1.04 -2.06 10.81
C LYS A 68 1.02 -0.55 10.97
N LEU A 69 0.81 0.14 9.85
CA LEU A 69 0.56 1.57 9.79
C LEU A 69 -0.84 1.81 9.21
N ILE A 70 -1.64 2.61 9.90
CA ILE A 70 -3.02 2.91 9.53
C ILE A 70 -3.15 4.42 9.39
N GLY A 71 -3.75 4.88 8.29
CA GLY A 71 -3.98 6.30 8.02
C GLY A 71 -5.40 6.58 7.56
N ASN A 72 -5.79 7.85 7.62
CA ASN A 72 -7.08 8.35 7.11
C ASN A 72 -8.30 7.68 7.77
N ILE A 73 -8.20 7.41 9.08
CA ILE A 73 -9.34 7.00 9.93
C ILE A 73 -10.39 8.13 9.94
N HIS A 74 -9.94 9.37 10.13
CA HIS A 74 -10.73 10.55 9.84
C HIS A 74 -10.62 10.90 8.35
N GLY A 75 -11.76 11.03 7.67
CA GLY A 75 -11.80 11.16 6.21
C GLY A 75 -11.11 12.41 5.64
N ASN A 76 -11.05 13.49 6.41
CA ASN A 76 -10.41 14.77 6.05
C ASN A 76 -8.92 14.84 6.44
N GLU A 77 -8.39 13.90 7.23
CA GLU A 77 -6.97 13.83 7.59
C GLU A 77 -6.17 13.05 6.52
N VAL A 78 -6.06 13.64 5.34
CA VAL A 78 -5.61 12.95 4.11
C VAL A 78 -4.10 12.68 4.04
N ALA A 79 -3.28 13.40 4.80
CA ALA A 79 -1.82 13.30 4.72
C ALA A 79 -1.32 11.87 4.97
N GLY A 80 -1.84 11.20 5.99
CA GLY A 80 -1.45 9.82 6.32
C GLY A 80 -1.80 8.82 5.22
N ARG A 81 -2.91 9.00 4.50
CA ARG A 81 -3.27 8.15 3.34
C ARG A 81 -2.22 8.27 2.25
N GLU A 82 -1.89 9.49 1.86
CA GLU A 82 -0.95 9.71 0.75
C GLU A 82 0.45 9.23 1.13
N MET A 83 0.91 9.49 2.36
CA MET A 83 2.20 8.97 2.86
C MET A 83 2.28 7.44 2.77
N LEU A 84 1.22 6.71 3.13
CA LEU A 84 1.21 5.25 3.06
C LEU A 84 1.16 4.72 1.62
N ILE A 85 0.49 5.42 0.70
CA ILE A 85 0.52 5.08 -0.73
C ILE A 85 1.94 5.23 -1.27
N TYR A 86 2.63 6.33 -0.95
CA TYR A 86 4.01 6.54 -1.40
C TYR A 86 5.00 5.57 -0.74
N LEU A 87 4.83 5.28 0.54
CA LEU A 87 5.64 4.28 1.25
C LEU A 87 5.52 2.91 0.57
N ALA A 88 4.30 2.48 0.24
CA ALA A 88 4.10 1.23 -0.47
C ALA A 88 4.78 1.22 -1.84
N GLN A 89 4.71 2.32 -2.59
CA GLN A 89 5.41 2.44 -3.87
C GLN A 89 6.93 2.41 -3.70
N TYR A 90 7.45 3.05 -2.66
CA TYR A 90 8.88 3.12 -2.32
C TYR A 90 9.45 1.78 -1.87
N LEU A 91 8.71 0.99 -1.08
CA LEU A 91 9.14 -0.36 -0.70
C LEU A 91 9.17 -1.36 -1.88
N CYS A 92 8.54 -0.99 -3.00
CA CYS A 92 8.49 -1.76 -4.24
C CYS A 92 9.38 -1.13 -5.35
N THR A 93 10.49 -0.51 -4.97
CA THR A 93 11.52 0.02 -5.87
C THR A 93 12.79 -0.81 -5.76
#